data_AF-A0A538LE22-F1
#
_entry.id   AF-A0A538LE22-F1
#
_cell.length_a   1.000
_cell.length_b   1.000
_cell.length_c   1.000
_cell.angle_alpha   90.00
_cell.angle_beta   90.00
_cell.angle_gamma   90.00
#
_symmetry.space_group_name_H-M   'P 1'
#
loop_
_entity.id
_entity.type
_entity.pdbx_description
1 polymer ?
#
loop_
_entity_poly.entity_id
_entity_poly.type
_entity_poly.pdbx_seq_one_letter_code
_entity_poly.pdbx_strand_id
1 'polypeptide(L)'
;MLRFRSFVRNPFSFLFAGSSKEERLSAYIIREHDRGRSLSEILDDPYIRNRATEREVARLLDRPEVIEALGHATVSETQNELG
;
A
#
# COMPACT_ATOMS: atom_id res chain seq x y z
N MET A 1 18.08 -12.65 3.77
CA MET A 1 16.65 -12.85 4.11
C MET A 1 16.35 -12.04 5.36
N LEU A 2 15.91 -10.79 5.21
CA LEU A 2 15.58 -9.92 6.33
C LEU A 2 14.06 -9.85 6.45
N ARG A 3 13.52 -10.60 7.41
CA ARG A 3 12.17 -10.43 7.94
C ARG A 3 12.16 -9.15 8.76
N PHE A 4 11.52 -8.08 8.28
CA PHE A 4 11.11 -6.98 9.14
C PHE A 4 9.61 -7.08 9.40
N ARG A 5 9.30 -7.77 10.51
CA ARG A 5 8.06 -7.53 11.25
C ARG A 5 8.20 -6.15 11.88
N SER A 6 7.45 -5.17 11.41
CA SER A 6 7.11 -4.02 12.24
C SER A 6 5.63 -3.71 12.11
N PHE A 7 4.92 -4.13 13.16
CA PHE A 7 3.63 -3.61 13.55
C PHE A 7 3.72 -2.08 13.66
N VAL A 8 3.39 -1.34 12.60
CA VAL A 8 3.02 0.07 12.74
C VAL A 8 1.51 0.09 12.82
N ARG A 9 0.99 0.01 14.06
CA ARG A 9 -0.42 0.20 14.33
C ARG A 9 -0.72 1.68 14.05
N ASN A 10 -1.13 1.96 12.81
CA ASN A 10 -1.37 3.30 12.29
C ASN A 10 -2.26 4.09 13.27
N PRO A 11 -1.78 5.15 13.93
CA PRO A 11 -2.51 5.89 14.96
C PRO A 11 -3.75 6.62 14.41
N PHE A 12 -3.97 6.60 13.10
CA PHE A 12 -5.08 7.26 12.41
C PHE A 12 -6.12 6.31 11.82
N SER A 13 -6.06 5.00 12.12
CA SER A 13 -7.05 4.00 11.66
C SER A 13 -8.52 4.39 11.96
N PHE A 14 -8.75 5.22 12.98
CA PHE A 14 -10.08 5.68 13.38
C PHE A 14 -10.66 6.81 12.51
N LEU A 15 -9.84 7.59 11.80
CA LEU A 15 -10.32 8.70 10.94
C LEU A 15 -10.83 8.23 9.58
N PHE A 16 -10.64 6.95 9.25
CA PHE A 16 -10.90 6.38 7.93
C PHE A 16 -11.71 5.09 8.05
N ALA A 17 -12.90 5.16 8.65
CA ALA A 17 -13.93 4.12 8.50
C ALA A 17 -14.44 4.08 7.04
N GLY A 18 -13.54 3.82 6.10
CA GLY A 18 -13.87 3.57 4.70
C GLY A 18 -14.68 2.29 4.57
N SER A 19 -15.23 2.04 3.38
CA SER A 19 -15.95 0.79 3.17
C SER A 19 -15.01 -0.39 3.41
N SER A 20 -15.49 -1.49 4.02
CA SER A 20 -14.65 -2.68 4.24
C SER A 20 -14.03 -3.22 2.94
N LYS A 21 -14.57 -2.85 1.79
CA LYS A 21 -14.02 -3.14 0.46
C LYS A 21 -12.70 -2.38 0.25
N GLU A 22 -12.69 -1.06 0.44
CA GLU A 22 -11.51 -0.23 0.24
C GLU A 22 -10.39 -0.61 1.21
N GLU A 23 -10.71 -0.91 2.47
CA GLU A 23 -9.72 -1.38 3.45
C GLU A 23 -9.01 -2.68 3.00
N ARG A 24 -9.76 -3.63 2.41
CA ARG A 24 -9.16 -4.85 1.84
C ARG A 24 -8.29 -4.57 0.62
N LEU A 25 -8.65 -3.60 -0.20
CA LEU A 25 -7.87 -3.22 -1.38
C LEU A 25 -6.58 -2.52 -0.97
N SER A 26 -6.62 -1.59 -0.02
CA SER A 26 -5.42 -0.96 0.54
C SER A 26 -4.50 -1.98 1.20
N ALA A 27 -5.04 -2.88 2.03
CA ALA A 27 -4.25 -3.94 2.65
C ALA A 27 -3.60 -4.88 1.62
N TYR A 28 -4.30 -5.15 0.51
CA TYR A 28 -3.74 -5.94 -0.59
C TYR A 28 -2.58 -5.20 -1.27
N ILE A 29 -2.76 -3.93 -1.62
CA ILE A 29 -1.72 -3.12 -2.27
C ILE A 29 -0.47 -3.04 -1.40
N ILE A 30 -0.62 -2.69 -0.13
CA ILE A 30 0.48 -2.59 0.85
C ILE A 30 1.21 -3.95 0.94
N ARG A 31 0.46 -5.04 1.09
CA ARG A 31 1.05 -6.38 1.21
C ARG A 31 1.82 -6.81 -0.02
N GLU A 32 1.29 -6.57 -1.22
CA GLU A 32 1.97 -6.97 -2.45
C GLU A 32 3.19 -6.09 -2.74
N HIS A 33 3.12 -4.81 -2.38
CA HIS A 33 4.24 -3.89 -2.48
C HIS A 33 5.37 -4.28 -1.51
N ASP A 34 5.05 -4.63 -0.26
CA ASP A 34 6.03 -5.13 0.73
C ASP A 34 6.74 -6.41 0.27
N ARG A 35 6.19 -7.12 -0.72
CA ARG A 35 6.83 -8.30 -1.36
C ARG A 35 7.80 -7.92 -2.48
N GLY A 36 7.97 -6.64 -2.76
CA GLY A 36 8.84 -6.11 -3.80
C GLY A 36 8.22 -6.09 -5.19
N ARG A 37 6.88 -6.23 -5.32
CA ARG A 37 6.20 -6.05 -6.61
C ARG A 37 6.01 -4.58 -6.90
N SER A 38 6.14 -4.19 -8.18
CA SER A 38 5.92 -2.80 -8.58
C SER A 38 4.46 -2.40 -8.44
N LEU A 39 4.20 -1.13 -8.11
CA LEU A 39 2.84 -0.63 -7.97
C LEU A 39 2.01 -0.83 -9.24
N SER A 40 2.59 -0.62 -10.43
CA SER A 40 1.91 -0.83 -11.71
C SER A 40 1.44 -2.26 -11.89
N GLU A 41 2.27 -3.25 -11.55
CA GLU A 41 1.90 -4.67 -11.64
C GLU A 41 0.77 -5.02 -10.67
N ILE A 42 0.79 -4.43 -9.48
CA ILE A 42 -0.24 -4.66 -8.45
C ILE A 42 -1.58 -4.06 -8.88
N LEU A 43 -1.58 -2.85 -9.46
CA LEU A 43 -2.79 -2.21 -9.96
C LEU A 43 -3.41 -2.97 -11.14
N ASP A 44 -2.58 -3.68 -11.90
CA ASP A 44 -3.00 -4.60 -12.96
C ASP A 44 -3.46 -5.97 -12.45
N ASP A 45 -3.42 -6.25 -11.15
CA ASP A 45 -3.90 -7.55 -10.66
C ASP A 45 -5.41 -7.71 -10.90
N PRO A 46 -5.87 -8.90 -11.34
CA PRO A 46 -7.30 -9.16 -11.52
C PRO A 46 -8.12 -8.89 -10.25
N TYR A 47 -7.51 -9.02 -9.07
CA TYR A 47 -8.16 -8.72 -7.81
C TYR A 47 -8.52 -7.23 -7.68
N ILE A 48 -7.64 -6.32 -8.12
CA ILE A 48 -7.90 -4.87 -8.12
C ILE A 48 -8.84 -4.51 -9.27
N ARG A 49 -8.52 -4.92 -10.50
CA ARG A 49 -9.30 -4.55 -11.70
C ARG A 49 -10.76 -5.02 -11.65
N ASN A 50 -11.04 -6.17 -11.05
CA ASN A 50 -12.41 -6.68 -10.91
C ASN A 50 -13.19 -6.05 -9.74
N ARG A 51 -12.52 -5.30 -8.87
CA ARG A 51 -13.10 -4.79 -7.63
C ARG A 51 -13.09 -3.28 -7.52
N ALA A 52 -12.23 -2.56 -8.23
CA ALA A 52 -12.17 -1.12 -8.16
C ALA A 52 -12.22 -0.48 -9.55
N THR A 53 -13.00 0.59 -9.65
CA THR A 53 -12.92 1.53 -10.77
C THR A 53 -11.64 2.36 -10.67
N GLU A 54 -11.20 2.95 -11.78
CA GLU A 54 -10.03 3.83 -11.79
C GLU A 54 -10.13 4.99 -10.78
N ARG A 55 -11.34 5.55 -10.60
CA ARG A 55 -11.58 6.60 -9.58
C ARG A 55 -11.45 6.07 -8.16
N GLU A 56 -11.92 4.86 -7.89
CA GLU A 56 -11.72 4.22 -6.59
C GLU A 56 -10.24 3.92 -6.35
N VAL A 57 -9.51 3.46 -7.37
CA VAL A 57 -8.05 3.25 -7.30
C VAL A 57 -7.33 4.56 -6.97
N ALA A 58 -7.64 5.66 -7.66
CA ALA A 58 -7.06 6.97 -7.36
C ALA A 58 -7.27 7.35 -5.88
N ARG A 59 -8.50 7.20 -5.37
CA ARG A 59 -8.79 7.44 -3.95
C ARG A 59 -8.04 6.50 -3.00
N LEU A 60 -7.82 5.24 -3.39
CA LEU A 60 -7.02 4.30 -2.60
C LEU A 60 -5.56 4.73 -2.52
N LEU A 61 -5.00 5.28 -3.59
CA LEU A 61 -3.63 5.80 -3.63
C LEU A 61 -3.46 7.09 -2.81
N ASP A 62 -4.53 7.86 -2.63
CA ASP A 62 -4.55 9.05 -1.76
C ASP A 62 -4.64 8.71 -0.26
N ARG A 63 -4.81 7.43 0.10
CA ARG A 63 -4.96 7.02 1.51
C ARG A 63 -3.61 7.10 2.24
N PRO A 64 -3.57 7.70 3.45
CA PRO A 64 -2.33 7.87 4.21
C PRO A 64 -1.54 6.57 4.41
N GLU A 65 -2.22 5.47 4.72
CA GLU A 65 -1.59 4.16 4.94
C GLU A 65 -0.96 3.58 3.67
N VAL A 66 -1.52 3.88 2.49
CA VAL A 66 -0.94 3.45 1.21
C VAL A 66 0.26 4.33 0.88
N ILE A 67 0.11 5.65 1.00
CA ILE A 67 1.20 6.61 0.79
C ILE A 67 2.38 6.31 1.71
N GLU A 68 2.12 6.07 2.99
CA GLU A 68 3.15 5.75 3.98
C GLU A 68 3.90 4.47 3.58
N ALA A 69 3.19 3.39 3.27
CA ALA A 69 3.81 2.12 2.87
C ALA A 69 4.67 2.24 1.60
N LEU A 70 4.16 2.93 0.58
CA LEU A 70 4.87 3.15 -0.68
C LEU A 70 6.11 4.06 -0.47
N GLY A 71 5.96 5.10 0.35
CA GLY A 71 7.02 6.05 0.69
C GLY A 71 8.16 5.41 1.46
N HIS A 72 7.87 4.51 2.41
CA HIS A 72 8.90 3.80 3.18
C HIS A 72 9.86 3.01 2.29
N ALA A 73 9.36 2.33 1.25
CA ALA A 73 10.24 1.62 0.32
C ALA A 73 11.13 2.58 -0.46
N THR A 74 10.57 3.67 -0.99
CA THR A 74 11.32 4.69 -1.75
C THR A 74 12.44 5.30 -0.90
N VAL A 75 12.14 5.62 0.36
CA VAL A 75 13.13 6.17 1.31
C VAL A 75 14.18 5.11 1.65
N SER A 76 13.77 3.87 1.91
CA SER A 76 14.69 2.78 2.25
C SER A 76 15.66 2.48 1.11
N GLU A 77 15.19 2.50 -0.15
CA GLU A 77 16.03 2.34 -1.33
C GLU A 77 17.09 3.44 -1.39
N THR A 78 16.66 4.70 -1.26
CA THR A 78 17.57 5.86 -1.28
C THR A 78 18.61 5.79 -0.16
N GLN A 79 18.21 5.37 1.06
CA GLN A 79 19.12 5.22 2.19
C GLN A 79 20.18 4.14 1.94
N ASN A 80 19.82 3.05 1.27
CA ASN A 80 20.76 1.98 0.92
C ASN A 80 21.77 2.42 -0.14
N GLU A 81 21.41 3.35 -1.03
CA GLU A 81 22.33 3.90 -2.04
C GLU A 81 23.34 4.91 -1.46
N LEU A 82 22.98 5.58 -0.35
CA LEU A 82 23.82 6.58 0.31
C LEU A 82 24.82 5.98 1.31
N GLY A 83 24.63 4.72 1.72
CA GLY A 83 25.51 3.99 2.65
C GLY A 83 26.52 3.10 1.95
#